data_AF-A0A3R8M4B3-F1
#
_entry.id   AF-A0A3R8M4B3-F1
#
_cell.length_a   1.000
_cell.length_b   1.000
_cell.length_c   1.000
_cell.angle_alpha   90.00
_cell.angle_beta   90.00
_cell.angle_gamma   90.00
#
_symmetry.space_group_name_H-M   'P 1'
#
loop_
_entity.id
_entity.type
_entity.pdbx_description
1 polymer ?
#
loop_
_entity_poly.entity_id
_entity_poly.type
_entity_poly.pdbx_seq_one_letter_code
_entity_poly.pdbx_strand_id
1 'polypeptide(L)' 'GRGDAERAFLPRGLAARGFVRTFILAEGMEVTAATLEHGLLPIDLARPEPERLVKRIPIRSAG' A
#
# COMPACT_ATOMS: atom_id res chain seq x y z
N GLY A 1 50.34 -25.14 -16.87
CA GLY A 1 49.12 -25.01 -17.68
C GLY A 1 48.39 -23.77 -17.24
N ARG A 2 47.87 -23.03 -18.21
CA ARG A 2 47.14 -21.76 -18.12
C ARG A 2 46.13 -21.74 -16.97
N GLY A 3 46.03 -20.62 -16.26
CA GLY A 3 45.08 -20.45 -15.16
C GLY A 3 43.65 -20.33 -15.67
N ASP A 4 42.72 -20.95 -14.96
CA ASP A 4 41.29 -20.67 -15.07
C ASP A 4 40.82 -20.13 -13.72
N ALA A 5 41.24 -18.88 -13.48
CA ALA A 5 40.59 -17.96 -12.56
C ALA A 5 39.25 -17.53 -13.16
N GLU A 6 38.31 -18.47 -13.28
CA GLU A 6 36.95 -18.15 -13.72
C GLU A 6 35.93 -19.17 -13.17
N ARG A 7 36.06 -19.48 -11.87
CA ARG A 7 34.83 -19.75 -11.10
C ARG A 7 34.10 -18.43 -10.96
N ALA A 8 33.45 -18.03 -12.04
CA ALA A 8 32.43 -17.00 -12.03
C ALA A 8 31.38 -17.47 -11.03
N PHE A 9 31.48 -16.99 -9.80
CA PHE A 9 30.39 -17.07 -8.86
C PHE A 9 29.28 -16.25 -9.49
N LEU A 10 28.31 -16.95 -10.10
CA LEU A 10 27.03 -16.35 -10.40
C LEU A 10 26.56 -15.71 -9.08
N PRO A 11 26.39 -14.39 -8.98
CA PRO A 11 25.71 -13.83 -7.84
C PRO A 11 24.38 -14.57 -7.84
N ARG A 12 24.13 -15.41 -6.83
CA ARG A 12 22.79 -15.99 -6.63
C ARG A 12 21.94 -14.81 -6.18
N GLY A 13 21.60 -13.98 -7.16
CA GLY A 13 21.00 -12.67 -7.01
C GLY A 13 19.78 -12.83 -6.15
N LEU A 14 19.63 -11.88 -5.22
CA LEU A 14 18.54 -11.73 -4.26
C LEU A 14 17.31 -12.49 -4.74
N ALA A 15 17.17 -13.73 -4.27
CA ALA A 15 16.05 -14.57 -4.69
C ALA A 15 14.78 -13.76 -4.38
N ALA A 16 13.95 -13.53 -5.40
CA ALA A 16 12.66 -12.88 -5.21
C ALA A 16 11.82 -13.79 -4.31
N ARG A 17 11.96 -13.62 -3.00
CA ARG A 17 11.16 -14.32 -2.01
C ARG A 17 9.79 -13.70 -2.04
N GLY A 18 8.76 -14.54 -2.16
CA GLY A 18 7.40 -14.08 -1.94
C GLY A 18 7.30 -13.44 -0.56
N PHE A 19 6.64 -12.29 -0.49
CA PHE A 19 6.41 -11.59 0.76
C PHE A 19 4.94 -11.18 0.84
N VAL A 20 4.43 -11.07 2.06
CA VAL A 20 3.12 -10.49 2.36
C VAL A 20 3.36 -9.42 3.42
N ARG A 21 2.77 -8.25 3.22
CA ARG A 21 2.82 -7.14 4.17
C ARG A 21 1.41 -6.63 4.40
N THR A 22 1.03 -6.53 5.67
CA THR A 22 -0.26 -5.99 6.10
C THR A 22 0.01 -4.65 6.77
N PHE A 23 -0.79 -3.64 6.43
CA PHE A 23 -0.70 -2.31 6.99
C PHE A 23 -2.06 -1.93 7.58
N ILE A 24 -2.04 -1.21 8.69
CA ILE A 24 -3.26 -0.62 9.27
C ILE A 24 -3.33 0.81 8.77
N LEU A 25 -4.46 1.18 8.17
CA LEU A 25 -4.72 2.55 7.75
C LEU A 25 -5.40 3.33 8.88
N ALA A 26 -5.15 4.64 8.92
CA ALA A 26 -5.90 5.52 9.80
C ALA A 26 -7.39 5.56 9.38
N GLU A 27 -8.26 5.96 10.30
CA GLU A 27 -9.69 6.10 10.02
C GLU A 27 -9.95 7.08 8.86
N GLY A 28 -10.91 6.71 8.01
CA GLY A 28 -11.32 7.47 6.83
C GLY A 28 -10.31 7.47 5.66
N MET A 29 -9.24 6.68 5.74
CA MET A 29 -8.29 6.52 4.62
C MET A 29 -8.75 5.40 3.68
N GLU A 30 -8.71 5.66 2.39
CA GLU A 30 -9.05 4.73 1.31
C GLU A 30 -7.87 4.57 0.34
N VAL A 31 -7.68 3.36 -0.18
CA VAL A 31 -6.71 3.10 -1.25
C VAL A 31 -7.32 3.51 -2.58
N THR A 32 -6.61 4.35 -3.33
CA THR A 32 -7.08 4.89 -4.61
C THR A 32 -6.32 4.34 -5.80
N ALA A 33 -5.03 4.01 -5.65
CA ALA A 33 -4.22 3.38 -6.69
C ALA A 33 -3.06 2.56 -6.10
N ALA A 34 -2.53 1.66 -6.92
CA ALA A 34 -1.33 0.88 -6.65
C ALA A 34 -0.62 0.54 -7.97
N THR A 35 0.62 1.00 -8.15
CA THR A 35 1.28 0.97 -9.48
C THR A 35 2.71 0.47 -9.41
N LEU A 36 3.01 -0.74 -9.88
CA LEU A 36 4.38 -1.25 -9.86
C LEU A 36 5.23 -0.64 -10.97
N GLU A 37 6.17 0.25 -10.62
CA GLU A 37 7.06 0.94 -11.57
C GLU A 37 8.49 1.01 -11.04
N HIS A 38 9.48 0.78 -11.92
CA HIS A 38 10.91 0.82 -11.58
C HIS A 38 11.31 -0.03 -10.34
N GLY A 39 10.56 -1.10 -10.06
CA GLY A 39 10.79 -1.98 -8.91
C GLY A 39 10.21 -1.47 -7.58
N LEU A 40 9.40 -0.41 -7.62
CA LEU A 40 8.71 0.16 -6.46
C LEU A 40 7.20 -0.01 -6.61
N LEU A 41 6.55 -0.29 -5.48
CA LEU A 41 5.09 -0.35 -5.38
C LEU A 41 4.61 0.80 -4.47
N PRO A 42 4.38 2.01 -5.01
CA PRO A 42 3.62 3.05 -4.33
C PRO A 42 2.15 2.63 -4.20
N ILE A 43 1.57 2.97 -3.05
CA ILE A 43 0.15 2.77 -2.74
C ILE A 43 -0.41 4.15 -2.41
N ASP A 44 -1.32 4.64 -3.24
CA ASP A 44 -1.88 5.98 -3.09
C ASP A 44 -3.09 5.92 -2.16
N LEU A 45 -3.05 6.75 -1.11
CA LEU A 45 -4.12 6.84 -0.13
C LEU A 45 -4.78 8.22 -0.19
N ALA A 46 -6.10 8.24 -0.12
CA ALA A 46 -6.88 9.47 0.03
C ALA A 46 -7.76 9.40 1.27
N ARG A 47 -8.10 10.56 1.81
CA ARG A 47 -9.20 10.71 2.78
C ARG A 47 -10.34 11.44 2.06
N PRO A 48 -11.39 10.74 1.62
CA PRO A 48 -12.56 11.42 1.05
C PRO A 48 -13.17 12.35 2.10
N GLU A 49 -13.66 13.51 1.64
CA GLU A 49 -14.40 14.40 2.52
C GLU A 49 -15.71 13.70 2.94
N PRO A 50 -16.02 13.63 4.24
CA PRO A 50 -17.25 12.98 4.68
C PRO A 50 -18.47 13.73 4.14
N GLU A 51 -19.45 12.98 3.65
CA GLU A 51 -20.69 13.57 3.17
C GLU A 51 -21.38 14.32 4.31
N ARG A 52 -21.53 15.64 4.17
CA ARG A 52 -22.06 16.51 5.22
C ARG A 52 -23.58 16.40 5.26
N LEU A 53 -24.08 15.31 5.83
CA LEU A 53 -25.51 15.11 6.05
C LEU A 53 -25.99 15.96 7.24
N VAL A 54 -26.34 17.22 6.96
CA VAL A 54 -27.01 18.09 7.94
C VAL A 54 -28.45 17.64 8.09
N LYS A 55 -28.77 16.95 9.20
CA LYS A 55 -30.14 16.58 9.54
C LYS A 55 -30.70 17.55 10.58
N ARG A 56 -31.85 18.15 10.29
CA ARG A 56 -32.63 18.86 11.32
C ARG A 56 -33.43 17.84 12.10
N ILE A 57 -33.20 17.77 13.41
CA ILE A 57 -33.96 16.91 14.32
C ILE A 57 -35.00 17.79 15.03
N PRO A 58 -36.31 17.66 14.70
CA PRO A 58 -37.34 18.42 15.40
C PRO A 58 -37.53 17.88 16.82
N ILE A 59 -37.48 18.77 17.81
CA ILE A 59 -37.84 18.46 19.19
C ILE A 59 -39.37 18.45 19.28
N ARG A 60 -39.96 17.35 19.73
CA ARG A 60 -41.40 17.24 20.00
C ARG A 60 -41.63 17.22 21.51
N SER A 61 -42.53 18.06 22.03
CA SER A 61 -43.03 17.93 23.41
C SER A 61 -44.22 16.99 23.43
N ALA A 62 -44.25 16.04 24.37
CA ALA A 62 -45.48 15.35 24.72
C ALA A 62 -46.36 16.34 25.50
N GLY A 63 -47.55 16.63 24.97
CA GLY A 63 -48.62 17.29 25.69
C GLY A 63 -49.44 16.28 26.48
#